data_AF-A0A965NBS4-F1
#
_entry.id   AF-A0A965NBS4-F1
#
_cell.length_a   1.000
_cell.length_b   1.000
_cell.length_c   1.000
_cell.angle_alpha   90.00
_cell.angle_beta   90.00
_cell.angle_gamma   90.00
#
_symmetry.space_group_name_H-M   'P 1'
#
loop_
_entity.id
_entity.type
_entity.pdbx_description
1 polymer ?
#
loop_
_entity_poly.entity_id
_entity_poly.type
_entity_poly.pdbx_seq_one_letter_code
_entity_poly.pdbx_strand_id
1 'polypeptide(L)' 'MEKYCANERCTVKVLFESLPHSYTAVRSHYQRLLKSNWIQVIKSDEDGRVKYVTPTAKSIKAFDKFTEIFNGNHHA' A
#
# COMPACT_ATOMS: atom_id res chain seq x y z
N MET A 1 2.22 -2.72 -19.69
CA MET A 1 2.36 -1.34 -19.16
C MET A 1 2.24 -1.45 -17.65
N GLU A 2 3.37 -1.56 -16.95
CA GLU A 2 3.41 -1.68 -15.49
C GLU A 2 2.95 -0.37 -14.86
N LYS A 3 1.72 -0.34 -14.36
CA LYS A 3 1.17 0.77 -13.58
C LYS A 3 1.43 0.50 -12.11
N TYR A 4 2.68 0.62 -11.67
CA TYR A 4 2.98 0.62 -10.24
C TYR A 4 2.96 2.05 -9.71
N CYS A 5 2.31 2.23 -8.57
CA CYS A 5 2.12 3.51 -7.89
C CYS A 5 3.43 4.00 -7.25
N ALA A 6 4.48 4.19 -8.04
CA ALA A 6 5.66 4.92 -7.63
C ALA A 6 5.45 6.38 -8.07
N ASN A 7 5.05 7.24 -7.12
CA ASN A 7 4.87 8.71 -7.26
C ASN A 7 3.48 9.25 -7.62
N GLU A 8 2.44 8.42 -7.77
CA GLU A 8 1.05 8.88 -7.98
C GLU A 8 0.08 8.30 -6.94
N ARG A 9 -1.09 8.96 -6.77
CA ARG A 9 -2.15 8.48 -5.86
C ARG A 9 -2.61 7.08 -6.30
N CYS A 10 -2.36 6.08 -5.46
CA CYS A 10 -2.69 4.70 -5.80
C CYS A 10 -4.17 4.40 -5.55
N THR A 11 -4.94 4.07 -6.58
CA THR A 11 -6.33 3.64 -6.38
C THR A 11 -6.39 2.21 -5.85
N VAL A 12 -7.45 1.87 -5.10
CA VAL A 12 -7.69 0.49 -4.67
C VAL A 12 -7.73 -0.47 -5.86
N LYS A 13 -8.30 -0.04 -6.98
CA LYS A 13 -8.40 -0.85 -8.20
C LYS A 13 -7.01 -1.21 -8.75
N VAL A 14 -6.16 -0.20 -8.95
CA VAL A 14 -4.79 -0.39 -9.46
C VAL A 14 -3.97 -1.27 -8.52
N LEU A 15 -4.08 -1.06 -7.19
CA LEU A 15 -3.41 -1.90 -6.20
C LEU A 15 -3.81 -3.38 -6.30
N PHE A 16 -5.08 -3.66 -6.58
CA PHE A 16 -5.56 -5.05 -6.69
C PHE A 16 -5.11 -5.69 -8.00
N GLU A 17 -5.11 -4.92 -9.10
CA GLU A 17 -4.63 -5.37 -10.41
C GLU A 17 -3.10 -5.58 -10.43
N SER A 18 -2.35 -4.91 -9.55
CA SER A 18 -0.89 -4.96 -9.53
C SER A 18 -0.31 -6.20 -8.85
N LEU A 19 -1.13 -6.99 -8.14
CA LEU A 19 -0.68 -8.14 -7.34
C LEU A 19 -0.98 -9.45 -8.09
N PRO A 20 -0.02 -10.39 -8.18
CA PRO A 20 -0.18 -11.65 -8.93
C PRO A 20 -0.96 -12.70 -8.11
N HIS A 21 -2.09 -12.30 -7.52
CA HIS A 21 -2.90 -13.13 -6.64
C HIS A 21 -4.38 -13.00 -6.98
N SER A 22 -5.18 -13.95 -6.50
CA SER A 22 -6.64 -13.88 -6.69
C SER A 22 -7.23 -12.67 -5.98
N TYR A 23 -8.32 -12.13 -6.55
CA TYR A 23 -9.03 -11.00 -5.99
C TYR A 23 -9.43 -11.23 -4.51
N THR A 24 -9.85 -12.44 -4.18
CA THR A 24 -10.25 -12.82 -2.82
C THR A 24 -9.07 -12.83 -1.84
N ALA A 25 -7.91 -13.34 -2.26
CA ALA A 25 -6.69 -13.32 -1.45
C ALA A 25 -6.22 -11.89 -1.18
N VAL A 26 -6.15 -11.06 -2.23
CA VAL A 26 -5.78 -9.65 -2.11
C VAL A 26 -6.76 -8.90 -1.20
N ARG A 27 -8.07 -9.13 -1.35
CA ARG A 27 -9.10 -8.52 -0.51
C ARG A 27 -8.93 -8.85 0.96
N SER A 28 -8.62 -10.11 1.29
CA SER A 28 -8.38 -10.54 2.67
C SER A 28 -7.19 -9.80 3.29
N HIS A 29 -6.05 -9.74 2.59
CA HIS A 29 -4.88 -9.01 3.05
C HIS A 29 -5.14 -7.51 3.17
N TYR A 30 -5.80 -6.91 2.19
CA TYR A 30 -6.19 -5.51 2.20
C TYR A 30 -7.07 -5.15 3.42
N GLN A 31 -8.10 -5.95 3.69
CA GLN A 31 -8.96 -5.75 4.86
C GLN A 31 -8.18 -5.86 6.18
N ARG A 32 -7.25 -6.81 6.27
CA ARG A 32 -6.37 -6.95 7.44
C ARG A 32 -5.47 -5.73 7.63
N LEU A 33 -4.88 -5.20 6.56
CA LEU A 33 -4.02 -4.01 6.61
C LEU A 33 -4.81 -2.77 7.04
N LEU A 34 -6.04 -2.58 6.55
CA LEU A 34 -6.94 -1.53 7.00
C LEU A 34 -7.29 -1.65 8.48
N LYS A 35 -7.78 -2.83 8.89
CA LYS A 35 -8.21 -3.09 10.28
C LYS A 35 -7.07 -2.86 11.27
N SER A 36 -5.84 -3.20 10.88
CA SER A 36 -4.64 -3.05 11.70
C SER A 36 -3.94 -1.70 11.54
N ASN A 37 -4.59 -0.73 10.87
CA ASN A 37 -4.14 0.64 10.67
C ASN A 37 -2.75 0.76 9.99
N TRP A 38 -2.44 -0.15 9.07
CA TRP A 38 -1.24 -0.07 8.22
C TRP A 38 -1.50 0.78 6.97
N ILE A 39 -2.71 0.73 6.44
CA ILE A 39 -3.11 1.56 5.31
C ILE A 39 -4.39 2.30 5.67
N GLN A 40 -4.61 3.42 5.00
CA GLN A 40 -5.84 4.20 5.08
C GLN A 40 -6.40 4.46 3.69
N VAL A 41 -7.69 4.79 3.63
CA VAL A 41 -8.40 5.07 2.39
C VAL A 41 -8.91 6.49 2.39
N ILE A 42 -8.60 7.21 1.32
CA ILE A 42 -9.07 8.57 1.08
C ILE A 42 -9.97 8.54 -0.16
N LYS A 43 -11.13 9.19 -0.09
CA LYS A 43 -12.02 9.33 -1.25
C LYS A 43 -11.52 10.43 -2.16
N SER A 44 -11.77 10.33 -3.47
CA SER A 44 -11.54 11.47 -4.36
C SER A 44 -12.57 12.57 -4.10
N ASP A 45 -12.14 13.82 -4.16
CA ASP A 45 -13.02 14.99 -4.06
C ASP A 45 -13.86 15.16 -5.34
N GLU A 46 -13.33 14.73 -6.48
CA GLU A 46 -13.98 14.80 -7.80
C GLU A 46 -15.01 13.68 -8.03
N ASP A 47 -14.71 12.47 -7.55
CA ASP A 47 -15.59 11.30 -7.63
C ASP A 47 -15.46 10.43 -6.37
N GLY A 48 -16.46 10.50 -5.50
CA GLY A 48 -16.50 9.73 -4.25
C GLY A 48 -16.53 8.21 -4.43
N ARG A 49 -16.72 7.70 -5.65
CA ARG A 49 -16.59 6.26 -5.97
C ARG A 49 -15.12 5.84 -6.06
N VAL A 50 -14.23 6.77 -6.41
CA VAL A 50 -12.79 6.54 -6.48
C VAL A 50 -12.20 6.61 -5.07
N LYS A 51 -11.43 5.58 -4.72
CA LYS A 51 -10.77 5.43 -3.42
C LYS A 51 -9.28 5.25 -3.64
N TYR A 52 -8.50 6.07 -2.95
CA TYR A 52 -7.05 6.01 -2.91
C TYR A 52 -6.58 5.33 -1.64
N VAL A 53 -5.54 4.50 -1.77
CA VAL A 53 -4.87 3.84 -0.66
C VAL A 53 -3.61 4.61 -0.35
N THR A 54 -3.41 4.94 0.93
CA THR A 54 -2.16 5.56 1.39
C THR A 54 -1.59 4.77 2.56
N PRO A 55 -0.26 4.67 2.69
CA PRO A 55 0.35 4.14 3.90
C PRO A 55 0.06 5.09 5.07
N THR A 56 -0.06 4.54 6.28
CA THR A 56 -0.12 5.33 7.51
C THR A 56 1.29 5.61 8.04
N ALA A 57 1.41 6.54 8.99
CA ALA A 57 2.68 6.80 9.67
C ALA A 57 3.29 5.55 10.32
N LYS A 58 2.44 4.63 10.82
CA LYS A 58 2.85 3.33 11.36
C LYS A 58 3.59 2.50 10.32
N SER A 59 3.06 2.44 9.10
CA SER A 59 3.66 1.68 8.00
C SER A 59 4.97 2.29 7.56
N ILE A 60 4.98 3.62 7.34
CA ILE A 60 6.18 4.35 6.91
C ILE A 60 7.31 4.07 7.89
N LYS A 61 7.09 4.29 9.19
CA LYS A 61 8.09 4.03 10.23
C LYS A 61 8.61 2.59 10.25
N ALA A 62 7.74 1.62 10.00
CA ALA A 62 8.14 0.21 9.97
C ALA A 62 9.01 -0.11 8.74
N PHE A 63 8.67 0.44 7.57
CA PHE A 63 9.46 0.27 6.35
C PHE A 63 10.80 1.02 6.41
N ASP A 64 10.82 2.21 7.01
CA ASP A 64 12.05 2.96 7.24
C ASP A 64 13.01 2.14 8.11
N LYS A 65 12.53 1.65 9.26
CA LYS A 65 13.32 0.78 10.15
C LYS A 65 13.79 -0.50 9.46
N PHE A 66 12.95 -1.12 8.64
CA PHE A 66 13.34 -2.30 7.88
C PHE A 66 14.47 -1.98 6.89
N THR A 67 14.37 -0.84 6.21
CA THR A 67 15.36 -0.37 5.24
C THR A 67 16.69 -0.04 5.91
N GLU A 68 16.66 0.59 7.09
CA GLU A 68 17.86 0.84 7.90
C GLU A 68 18.57 -0.45 8.28
N ILE A 69 17.83 -1.47 8.76
CA ILE A 69 18.40 -2.78 9.12
C ILE A 69 18.97 -3.47 7.88
N PHE A 70 18.23 -3.47 6.77
CA PHE A 70 18.65 -4.12 5.54
C PHE A 70 19.93 -3.50 4.98
N ASN A 71 19.99 -2.16 4.93
CA ASN A 71 21.17 -1.45 4.43
C ASN A 71 22.35 -1.50 5.41
N GLY A 72 22.09 -1.49 6.72
CA GLY A 72 23.14 -1.61 7.75
C GLY A 72 23.82 -2.98 7.76
N ASN A 73 23.10 -4.05 7.41
CA ASN A 73 23.65 -5.41 7.33
C ASN A 73 24.49 -5.68 6.08
N HIS A 74 24.49 -4.78 5.09
CA HIS A 74 25.34 -4.89 3.88
C HIS A 74 26.72 -4.21 4.03
N HIS A 75 27.01 -3.63 5.20
CA HIS A 75 28.28 -2.96 5.50
C HIS A 75 29.15 -3.65 6.58
N ALA A 76 28.84 -4.90 6.96
CA ALA A 76 29.62 -5.70 7.92
C ALA A 76 30.25 -6.93 7.27
#